data_AF-A0A1I8HSP5-F1
#
_entry.id   AF-A0A1I8HSP5-F1
#
_cell.length_a   1.000
_cell.length_b   1.000
_cell.length_c   1.000
_cell.angle_alpha   90.00
_cell.angle_beta   90.00
_cell.angle_gamma   90.00
#
_symmetry.space_group_name_H-M   'P 1'
#
loop_
_entity.id
_entity.type
_entity.pdbx_description
1 polymer ?
#
loop_
_entity_poly.entity_id
_entity_poly.type
_entity_poly.pdbx_seq_one_letter_code
_entity_poly.pdbx_strand_id
1 'polypeptide(L)'
;MGQNQSRHQQATTENIADAARKGRLEDVKFLLVQINDQSNRDTCCIKATEVAAFSGHFEVVKFLLSQINDQSNRDTCCIKAAEYAAVLGHFEIIMFLLLQINDQSNWDTCCIKAAENAAVYGHFEIVEFLISCLSNPDQSRNLRFQYSINACSNLQEPFVASLGLEPQWLFQSNTILSFTAAMAIEGSNSVLTDTLSRMQPDQITQLLCLSISQRHVALAATLLNHERFSTQHVDLPDDNTGATALMLAADAGQHELIHKLIDLGASLHAQDTHGRTALSRACQAGHVRAAKTLIDNGADASHRDSQGLTCAQLAQRYEQRQVLRLLNPTENPQHLQAAAQRLHPRWDHSEQDRRLSRELHRLLSDAGFTEQRAECQQGLADWLEGVARVLTQDGRQMTGSYAEGWANSLVQVNGRTAADSDIDWTVLVAKQKFHMKGGCKRKYSCRDATRLQVTEGHA
;
A
#
# COMPACT_ATOMS: atom_id res chain seq x y z
N MET A 1 27.93 -7.58 58.93
CA MET A 1 28.37 -6.21 58.59
C MET A 1 28.22 -5.89 57.10
N GLY A 2 28.51 -6.81 56.17
CA GLY A 2 28.36 -6.57 54.72
C GLY A 2 26.94 -6.18 54.23
N GLN A 3 25.87 -6.75 54.81
CA GLN A 3 24.48 -6.43 54.40
C GLN A 3 23.98 -5.03 54.82
N ASN A 4 24.53 -4.44 55.89
CA ASN A 4 24.12 -3.09 56.32
C ASN A 4 24.88 -1.99 55.57
N GLN A 5 26.14 -2.23 55.20
CA GLN A 5 26.88 -1.34 54.30
C GLN A 5 26.26 -1.33 52.90
N SER A 6 25.88 -2.48 52.34
CA SER A 6 25.24 -2.52 51.03
C SER A 6 23.87 -1.82 51.00
N ARG A 7 23.04 -1.97 52.06
CA ARG A 7 21.75 -1.29 52.17
C ARG A 7 21.88 0.23 52.32
N HIS A 8 22.83 0.69 53.13
CA HIS A 8 23.07 2.14 53.26
C HIS A 8 23.56 2.74 51.94
N GLN A 9 24.47 2.05 51.26
CA GLN A 9 25.03 2.50 49.99
C GLN A 9 23.96 2.57 48.90
N GLN A 10 23.06 1.59 48.83
CA GLN A 10 21.92 1.59 47.91
C GLN A 10 20.95 2.77 48.18
N ALA A 11 20.65 3.06 49.46
CA ALA A 11 19.81 4.20 49.83
C ALA A 11 20.46 5.55 49.45
N THR A 12 21.78 5.69 49.59
CA THR A 12 22.50 6.91 49.18
C THR A 12 22.45 7.10 47.66
N THR A 13 22.64 6.03 46.89
CA THR A 13 22.53 6.07 45.41
C THR A 13 21.13 6.46 44.97
N GLU A 14 20.08 5.91 45.59
CA GLU A 14 18.69 6.24 45.30
C GLU A 14 18.35 7.70 45.62
N ASN A 15 18.86 8.22 46.75
CA ASN A 15 18.66 9.63 47.13
C ASN A 15 19.31 10.60 46.15
N ILE A 16 20.53 10.32 45.69
CA ILE A 16 21.21 11.13 44.67
C ILE A 16 20.42 11.07 43.35
N ALA A 17 19.99 9.89 42.93
CA ALA A 17 19.19 9.73 41.73
C ALA A 17 17.83 10.46 41.80
N ASP A 18 17.17 10.48 42.96
CA ASP A 18 15.92 11.25 43.15
C ASP A 18 16.16 12.76 43.12
N ALA A 19 17.22 13.25 43.77
CA ALA A 19 17.61 14.66 43.69
C ALA A 19 17.94 15.07 42.25
N ALA A 20 18.66 14.20 41.52
CA ALA A 20 19.00 14.40 40.12
C ALA A 20 17.76 14.42 39.21
N ARG A 21 16.80 13.51 39.41
CA ARG A 21 15.50 13.48 38.71
C ARG A 21 14.71 14.77 38.89
N LYS A 22 14.82 15.41 40.05
CA LYS A 22 14.13 16.65 40.40
C LYS A 22 14.92 17.91 40.03
N GLY A 23 16.11 17.78 39.44
CA GLY A 23 16.95 18.91 39.05
C GLY A 23 17.57 19.66 40.22
N ARG A 24 17.60 19.08 41.43
CA ARG A 24 18.12 19.76 42.64
C ARG A 24 19.64 19.65 42.71
N LEU A 25 20.32 20.49 41.95
CA LEU A 25 21.78 20.48 41.83
C LEU A 25 22.52 20.59 43.17
N GLU A 26 22.05 21.45 44.08
CA GLU A 26 22.69 21.64 45.38
C GLU A 26 22.57 20.41 46.29
N ASP A 27 21.42 19.72 46.26
CA ASP A 27 21.25 18.45 46.98
C ASP A 27 22.16 17.37 46.41
N VAL A 28 22.27 17.31 45.08
CA VAL A 28 23.18 16.38 44.39
C VAL A 28 24.63 16.61 44.81
N LYS A 29 25.07 17.88 44.82
CA LYS A 29 26.42 18.27 45.30
C LYS A 29 26.63 17.84 46.74
N PHE A 30 25.68 18.15 47.63
CA PHE A 30 25.78 17.85 49.06
C PHE A 30 25.87 16.34 49.32
N LEU A 31 25.01 15.54 48.67
CA LEU A 31 24.98 14.09 48.85
C LEU A 31 26.23 13.41 48.28
N LEU A 32 26.77 13.90 47.16
CA LEU A 32 28.00 13.35 46.59
C LEU A 32 29.22 13.55 47.48
N VAL A 33 29.33 14.68 48.18
CA VAL A 33 30.44 14.93 49.12
C VAL A 33 30.49 13.89 50.26
N GLN A 34 29.37 13.24 50.60
CA GLN A 34 29.31 12.21 51.63
C GLN A 34 29.87 10.84 51.18
N ILE A 35 30.17 10.67 49.89
CA ILE A 35 30.73 9.43 49.34
C ILE A 35 32.25 9.56 49.25
N ASN A 36 32.94 8.85 50.16
CA ASN A 36 34.40 8.84 50.23
C ASN A 36 35.08 7.89 49.22
N ASP A 37 34.39 6.82 48.82
CA ASP A 37 34.94 5.84 47.89
C ASP A 37 34.69 6.24 46.43
N GLN A 38 35.75 6.37 45.64
CA GLN A 38 35.66 6.88 44.27
C GLN A 38 34.91 5.94 43.33
N SER A 39 35.07 4.62 43.45
CA SER A 39 34.36 3.66 42.59
C SER A 39 32.85 3.70 42.82
N ASN A 40 32.44 3.83 44.08
CA ASN A 40 31.05 4.01 44.45
C ASN A 40 30.53 5.38 44.02
N ARG A 41 31.36 6.43 44.11
CA ARG A 41 31.02 7.78 43.64
C ARG A 41 30.78 7.78 42.13
N ASP A 42 31.66 7.16 41.35
CA ASP A 42 31.51 7.02 39.89
C ASP A 42 30.21 6.29 39.54
N THR A 43 29.94 5.16 40.20
CA THR A 43 28.70 4.39 40.00
C THR A 43 27.45 5.23 40.30
N CYS A 44 27.46 5.99 41.39
CA CYS A 44 26.37 6.90 41.75
C CYS A 44 26.22 8.03 40.72
N CYS A 45 27.33 8.63 40.30
CA CYS A 45 27.34 9.68 39.27
C CYS A 45 26.75 9.15 37.96
N ILE A 46 27.15 7.97 37.50
CA ILE A 46 26.61 7.35 36.28
C ILE A 46 25.09 7.20 36.40
N LYS A 47 24.60 6.60 37.50
CA LYS A 47 23.16 6.37 37.66
C LYS A 47 22.36 7.67 37.78
N ALA A 48 22.89 8.64 38.52
CA ALA A 48 22.27 9.96 38.65
C ALA A 48 22.27 10.73 37.32
N THR A 49 23.30 10.55 36.49
CA THR A 49 23.40 11.18 35.17
C THR A 49 22.36 10.61 34.22
N GLU A 50 22.17 9.27 34.19
CA GLU A 50 21.10 8.62 33.41
C GLU A 50 19.73 9.23 33.72
N VAL A 51 19.40 9.38 35.01
CA VAL A 51 18.09 9.88 35.45
C VAL A 51 17.93 11.39 35.22
N ALA A 52 19.00 12.18 35.42
CA ALA A 52 19.01 13.60 35.10
C ALA A 52 18.83 13.82 33.59
N ALA A 53 19.51 13.02 32.76
CA ALA A 53 19.41 13.06 31.31
C ALA A 53 18.01 12.70 30.82
N PHE A 54 17.41 11.64 31.36
CA PHE A 54 15.99 11.32 31.12
C PHE A 54 15.06 12.49 31.45
N SER A 55 15.33 13.20 32.54
CA SER A 55 14.46 14.28 33.04
C SER A 55 14.77 15.66 32.45
N GLY A 56 15.77 15.78 31.57
CA GLY A 56 16.12 17.04 30.91
C GLY A 56 16.95 18.02 31.75
N HIS A 57 17.55 17.59 32.86
CA HIS A 57 18.29 18.49 33.77
C HIS A 57 19.74 18.70 33.34
N PHE A 58 19.94 19.53 32.30
CA PHE A 58 21.24 19.78 31.66
C PHE A 58 22.38 20.14 32.64
N GLU A 59 22.15 21.08 33.55
CA GLU A 59 23.17 21.51 34.52
C GLU A 59 23.56 20.41 35.51
N VAL A 60 22.62 19.54 35.88
CA VAL A 60 22.90 18.38 36.73
C VAL A 60 23.73 17.35 35.97
N VAL A 61 23.40 17.07 34.71
CA VAL A 61 24.19 16.18 33.84
C VAL A 61 25.63 16.68 33.72
N LYS A 62 25.82 17.97 33.41
CA LYS A 62 27.14 18.59 33.27
C LYS A 62 27.96 18.50 34.56
N PHE A 63 27.34 18.78 35.70
CA PHE A 63 28.00 18.66 36.99
C PHE A 63 28.39 17.21 37.29
N LEU A 64 27.45 16.26 37.19
CA LEU A 64 27.70 14.86 37.51
C LEU A 64 28.81 14.25 36.64
N LEU A 65 28.80 14.56 35.34
CA LEU A 65 29.83 14.09 34.43
C LEU A 65 31.20 14.65 34.78
N SER A 66 31.30 15.90 35.25
CA SER A 66 32.55 16.50 35.71
C SER A 66 33.17 15.79 36.92
N GLN A 67 32.38 15.01 37.67
CA GLN A 67 32.85 14.26 38.84
C GLN A 67 33.46 12.88 38.49
N ILE A 68 33.30 12.43 37.24
CA ILE A 68 33.84 11.16 36.76
C ILE A 68 35.20 11.43 36.11
N ASN A 69 36.26 10.97 36.77
CA ASN A 69 37.64 11.22 36.35
C ASN A 69 38.16 10.18 35.34
N ASP A 70 37.71 8.94 35.44
CA ASP A 70 38.10 7.87 34.52
C ASP A 70 37.39 8.02 33.18
N GLN A 71 38.15 8.05 32.08
CA GLN A 71 37.59 8.29 30.75
C GLN A 71 36.70 7.13 30.27
N SER A 72 37.01 5.88 30.62
CA SER A 72 36.19 4.73 30.21
C SER A 72 34.83 4.73 30.93
N ASN A 73 34.82 5.06 32.21
CA ASN A 73 33.59 5.28 32.99
C ASN A 73 32.80 6.48 32.45
N ARG A 74 33.50 7.54 32.04
CA ARG A 74 32.88 8.74 31.46
C ARG A 74 32.23 8.45 30.11
N ASP A 75 32.90 7.73 29.22
CA ASP A 75 32.34 7.30 27.93
C ASP A 75 31.11 6.41 28.15
N THR A 76 31.19 5.45 29.07
CA THR A 76 30.06 4.58 29.44
C THR A 76 28.89 5.39 29.99
N CYS A 77 29.17 6.40 30.82
CA CYS A 77 28.18 7.33 31.35
C CYS A 77 27.51 8.10 30.20
N CYS A 78 28.29 8.66 29.27
CA CYS A 78 27.79 9.42 28.13
C CYS A 78 26.88 8.58 27.23
N ILE A 79 27.30 7.34 26.90
CA ILE A 79 26.50 6.43 26.07
C ILE A 79 25.13 6.18 26.72
N LYS A 80 25.11 5.77 27.99
CA LYS A 80 23.84 5.50 28.69
C LYS A 80 23.01 6.76 28.88
N ALA A 81 23.62 7.87 29.27
CA ALA A 81 22.89 9.12 29.44
C ALA A 81 22.27 9.61 28.12
N ALA A 82 22.95 9.40 26.99
CA ALA A 82 22.41 9.72 25.66
C ALA A 82 21.23 8.82 25.29
N GLU A 83 21.29 7.52 25.58
CA GLU A 83 20.15 6.59 25.43
C GLU A 83 18.90 7.11 26.16
N TYR A 84 19.06 7.52 27.43
CA TYR A 84 17.94 8.02 28.24
C TYR A 84 17.45 9.42 27.83
N ALA A 85 18.36 10.31 27.43
CA ALA A 85 18.01 11.62 26.89
C ALA A 85 17.20 11.50 25.59
N ALA A 86 17.55 10.53 24.73
CA ALA A 86 16.86 10.27 23.48
C ALA A 86 15.41 9.81 23.66
N VAL A 87 15.06 9.16 24.77
CA VAL A 87 13.67 8.72 25.04
C VAL A 87 12.69 9.90 25.12
N LEU A 88 13.09 11.00 25.75
CA LEU A 88 12.25 12.21 25.88
C LEU A 88 12.67 13.34 24.92
N GLY A 89 13.59 13.07 24.00
CA GLY A 89 13.96 14.03 22.95
C GLY A 89 14.85 15.18 23.42
N HIS A 90 15.67 15.00 24.47
CA HIS A 90 16.54 16.05 25.01
C HIS A 90 17.79 16.26 24.14
N PHE A 91 17.62 16.86 22.96
CA PHE A 91 18.66 17.01 21.93
C PHE A 91 19.94 17.71 22.43
N GLU A 92 19.80 18.80 23.21
CA GLU A 92 20.95 19.54 23.76
C GLU A 92 21.83 18.67 24.68
N ILE A 93 21.20 17.78 25.47
CA ILE A 93 21.93 16.85 26.34
C ILE A 93 22.71 15.85 25.48
N ILE A 94 22.08 15.28 24.45
CA ILE A 94 22.74 14.32 23.55
C ILE A 94 23.96 14.97 22.88
N MET A 95 23.80 16.19 22.36
CA MET A 95 24.91 16.92 21.73
C MET A 95 26.06 17.17 22.69
N PHE A 96 25.75 17.62 23.92
CA PHE A 96 26.76 17.80 24.95
C PHE A 96 27.49 16.49 25.25
N LEU A 97 26.77 15.38 25.44
CA LEU A 97 27.38 14.08 25.78
C LEU A 97 28.27 13.54 24.67
N LEU A 98 27.89 13.70 23.41
CA LEU A 98 28.70 13.30 22.26
C LEU A 98 30.03 14.06 22.19
N LEU A 99 30.03 15.36 22.51
CA LEU A 99 31.25 16.18 22.58
C LEU A 99 32.23 15.74 23.68
N GLN A 100 31.82 14.86 24.60
CA GLN A 100 32.68 14.36 25.67
C GLN A 100 33.36 13.03 25.33
N ILE A 101 32.97 12.38 24.22
CA ILE A 101 33.51 11.09 23.80
C ILE A 101 34.57 11.33 22.73
N ASN A 102 35.83 10.99 23.03
CA ASN A 102 36.95 11.18 22.10
C ASN A 102 37.22 9.94 21.23
N ASP A 103 36.88 8.75 21.71
CA ASP A 103 37.07 7.51 20.98
C ASP A 103 35.97 7.32 19.94
N GLN A 104 36.35 7.11 18.68
CA GLN A 104 35.41 7.02 17.56
C GLN A 104 34.45 5.82 17.70
N SER A 105 34.92 4.68 18.21
CA SER A 105 34.09 3.48 18.38
C SER A 105 33.02 3.69 19.45
N ASN A 106 33.39 4.30 20.57
CA ASN A 106 32.45 4.70 21.63
C ASN A 106 31.49 5.79 21.13
N TRP A 107 31.98 6.73 20.32
CA TRP A 107 31.18 7.81 19.75
C TRP A 107 30.12 7.25 18.80
N ASP A 108 30.51 6.35 17.87
CA ASP A 108 29.59 5.68 16.96
C ASP A 108 28.56 4.86 17.76
N THR A 109 29.00 4.12 18.78
CA THR A 109 28.11 3.36 19.68
C THR A 109 27.09 4.26 20.38
N CYS A 110 27.51 5.43 20.86
CA CYS A 110 26.64 6.41 21.49
C CYS A 110 25.57 6.89 20.51
N CYS A 111 25.99 7.33 19.32
CA CYS A 111 25.09 7.80 18.26
C CYS A 111 24.06 6.76 17.87
N ILE A 112 24.47 5.51 17.70
CA ILE A 112 23.59 4.43 17.28
C ILE A 112 22.51 4.17 18.33
N LYS A 113 22.91 3.96 19.58
CA LYS A 113 21.94 3.64 20.64
C LYS A 113 21.02 4.80 20.97
N ALA A 114 21.52 6.04 20.90
CA ALA A 114 20.69 7.22 21.05
C ALA A 114 19.69 7.34 19.88
N ALA A 115 20.13 7.09 18.63
CA ALA A 115 19.25 7.08 17.47
C ALA A 115 18.18 5.96 17.55
N GLU A 116 18.54 4.78 18.05
CA GLU A 116 17.61 3.66 18.22
C GLU A 116 16.47 4.03 19.18
N ASN A 117 16.81 4.61 20.34
CA ASN A 117 15.81 5.08 21.29
C ASN A 117 15.00 6.25 20.73
N ALA A 118 15.64 7.25 20.11
CA ALA A 118 14.95 8.37 19.51
C ALA A 118 13.93 7.92 18.45
N ALA A 119 14.27 6.92 17.61
CA ALA A 119 13.39 6.37 16.59
C ALA A 119 12.16 5.66 17.19
N VAL A 120 12.33 4.92 18.29
CA VAL A 120 11.22 4.24 18.98
C VAL A 120 10.22 5.25 19.56
N TYR A 121 10.70 6.38 20.07
CA TYR A 121 9.86 7.41 20.69
C TYR A 121 9.46 8.56 19.74
N GLY A 122 9.83 8.48 18.46
CA GLY A 122 9.39 9.42 17.43
C GLY A 122 10.17 10.73 17.34
N HIS A 123 11.38 10.80 17.89
CA HIS A 123 12.24 11.99 17.86
C HIS A 123 13.11 12.02 16.60
N PHE A 124 12.45 12.20 15.45
CA PHE A 124 13.06 12.00 14.13
C PHE A 124 14.18 12.97 13.76
N GLU A 125 14.11 14.21 14.22
CA GLU A 125 15.18 15.21 14.03
C GLU A 125 16.51 14.74 14.66
N ILE A 126 16.41 14.06 15.81
CA ILE A 126 17.57 13.49 16.50
C ILE A 126 18.13 12.32 15.70
N VAL A 127 17.26 11.43 15.19
CA VAL A 127 17.66 10.28 14.40
C VAL A 127 18.42 10.72 13.14
N GLU A 128 17.86 11.68 12.40
CA GLU A 128 18.46 12.21 11.18
C GLU A 128 19.84 12.81 11.45
N PHE A 129 19.95 13.67 12.47
CA PHE A 129 21.21 14.27 12.87
C PHE A 129 22.26 13.21 13.21
N LEU A 130 21.93 12.26 14.10
CA LEU A 130 22.89 11.26 14.58
C LEU A 130 23.40 10.35 13.46
N ILE A 131 22.51 9.94 12.54
CA ILE A 131 22.87 9.13 11.37
C ILE A 131 23.80 9.88 10.43
N SER A 132 23.56 11.18 10.24
CA SER A 132 24.37 12.02 9.35
C SER A 132 25.81 12.19 9.84
N CYS A 133 26.04 12.05 11.14
CA CYS A 133 27.34 12.23 11.76
C CYS A 133 28.16 10.93 11.88
N LEU A 134 27.62 9.76 11.52
CA LEU A 134 28.33 8.48 11.60
C LEU A 134 29.52 8.41 10.63
N SER A 135 30.67 7.95 11.14
CA SER A 135 31.90 7.85 10.35
C SER A 135 31.86 6.77 9.26
N ASN A 136 31.13 5.67 9.50
CA ASN A 136 31.02 4.56 8.57
C ASN A 136 29.76 4.68 7.69
N PRO A 137 29.91 4.88 6.36
CA PRO A 137 28.78 5.05 5.46
C PRO A 137 27.90 3.80 5.35
N ASP A 138 28.47 2.59 5.45
CA ASP A 138 27.69 1.35 5.39
C ASP A 138 26.83 1.17 6.63
N GLN A 139 27.34 1.57 7.79
CA GLN A 139 26.60 1.52 9.04
C GLN A 139 25.46 2.55 9.06
N SER A 140 25.74 3.78 8.62
CA SER A 140 24.74 4.82 8.43
C SER A 140 23.63 4.35 7.48
N ARG A 141 24.00 3.74 6.35
CA ARG A 141 23.06 3.17 5.38
C ARG A 141 22.20 2.04 5.96
N ASN A 142 22.79 1.11 6.71
CA ASN A 142 22.06 0.02 7.36
C ASN A 142 21.04 0.53 8.37
N LEU A 143 21.40 1.55 9.17
CA LEU A 143 20.49 2.17 10.13
C LEU A 143 19.36 2.92 9.42
N ARG A 144 19.67 3.69 8.37
CA ARG A 144 18.63 4.34 7.55
C ARG A 144 17.65 3.32 6.97
N PHE A 145 18.12 2.17 6.50
CA PHE A 145 17.25 1.10 6.03
C PHE A 145 16.34 0.56 7.14
N GLN A 146 16.89 0.25 8.32
CA GLN A 146 16.11 -0.24 9.46
C GLN A 146 15.06 0.77 9.93
N TYR A 147 15.43 2.04 10.08
CA TYR A 147 14.48 3.08 10.48
C TYR A 147 13.45 3.40 9.41
N SER A 148 13.82 3.31 8.13
CA SER A 148 12.87 3.43 7.03
C SER A 148 11.79 2.34 7.12
N ILE A 149 12.16 1.10 7.46
CA ILE A 149 11.18 0.02 7.67
C ILE A 149 10.23 0.35 8.83
N ASN A 150 10.75 0.84 9.95
CA ASN A 150 9.93 1.21 11.11
C ASN A 150 8.98 2.38 10.77
N ALA A 151 9.49 3.41 10.10
CA ALA A 151 8.72 4.57 9.66
C ALA A 151 7.61 4.18 8.66
N CYS A 152 7.94 3.31 7.69
CA CYS A 152 7.00 2.76 6.72
C CYS A 152 5.88 1.96 7.40
N SER A 153 6.22 1.14 8.42
CA SER A 153 5.25 0.33 9.17
C SER A 153 4.22 1.19 9.92
N ASN A 154 4.61 2.41 10.30
CA ASN A 154 3.77 3.37 11.02
C ASN A 154 3.18 4.46 10.10
N LEU A 155 3.35 4.34 8.76
CA LEU A 155 2.88 5.30 7.75
C LEU A 155 3.36 6.75 7.98
N GLN A 156 4.59 6.93 8.45
CA GLN A 156 5.16 8.25 8.77
C GLN A 156 5.86 8.88 7.56
N GLU A 157 5.09 9.35 6.57
CA GLU A 157 5.63 9.90 5.30
C GLU A 157 6.72 10.96 5.48
N PRO A 158 6.56 12.01 6.33
CA PRO A 158 7.58 13.05 6.45
C PRO A 158 8.94 12.52 6.91
N PHE A 159 8.94 11.50 7.76
CA PHE A 159 10.16 10.90 8.26
C PHE A 159 10.80 9.96 7.23
N VAL A 160 9.98 9.20 6.49
CA VAL A 160 10.49 8.41 5.36
C VAL A 160 11.12 9.32 4.30
N ALA A 161 10.51 10.49 4.05
CA ALA A 161 11.04 11.48 3.11
C ALA A 161 12.40 12.04 3.56
N SER A 162 12.59 12.34 4.86
CA SER A 162 13.88 12.85 5.36
C SER A 162 14.99 11.80 5.34
N LEU A 163 14.68 10.54 5.65
CA LEU A 163 15.64 9.44 5.56
C LEU A 163 16.13 9.16 4.13
N GLY A 164 15.27 9.42 3.15
CA GLY A 164 15.51 9.20 1.73
C GLY A 164 15.57 7.71 1.40
N LEU A 165 14.55 7.19 0.72
CA LEU A 165 14.57 5.80 0.27
C LEU A 165 15.58 5.60 -0.86
N GLU A 166 16.45 4.60 -0.68
CA GLU A 166 17.33 4.15 -1.74
C GLU A 166 16.59 3.15 -2.66
N PRO A 167 16.79 3.23 -4.00
CA PRO A 167 16.10 2.36 -4.97
C PRO A 167 16.05 0.87 -4.61
N GLN A 168 17.17 0.29 -4.21
CA GLN A 168 17.30 -1.12 -3.84
C GLN A 168 16.38 -1.54 -2.70
N TRP A 169 16.01 -0.63 -1.80
CA TRP A 169 15.20 -0.96 -0.63
C TRP A 169 13.77 -1.34 -0.99
N LEU A 170 13.25 -0.81 -2.12
CA LEU A 170 11.94 -1.20 -2.66
C LEU A 170 11.90 -2.67 -3.10
N PHE A 171 13.03 -3.24 -3.51
CA PHE A 171 13.15 -4.65 -3.90
C PHE A 171 13.49 -5.56 -2.71
N GLN A 172 14.12 -5.02 -1.67
CA GLN A 172 14.60 -5.78 -0.51
C GLN A 172 13.54 -5.93 0.60
N SER A 173 12.58 -4.99 0.70
CA SER A 173 11.62 -4.95 1.79
C SER A 173 10.18 -4.82 1.31
N ASN A 174 9.38 -5.85 1.58
CA ASN A 174 7.94 -5.81 1.31
C ASN A 174 7.24 -4.70 2.12
N THR A 175 7.73 -4.36 3.31
CA THR A 175 7.17 -3.27 4.12
C THR A 175 7.33 -1.92 3.40
N ILE A 176 8.50 -1.67 2.81
CA ILE A 176 8.76 -0.42 2.07
C ILE A 176 7.93 -0.39 0.78
N LEU A 177 7.84 -1.51 0.05
CA LEU A 177 7.00 -1.60 -1.14
C LEU A 177 5.51 -1.42 -0.83
N SER A 178 5.03 -2.04 0.25
CA SER A 178 3.64 -1.90 0.70
C SER A 178 3.33 -0.47 1.15
N PHE A 179 4.28 0.21 1.79
CA PHE A 179 4.18 1.62 2.13
C PHE A 179 4.05 2.49 0.87
N THR A 180 4.93 2.32 -0.13
CA THR A 180 4.82 3.11 -1.38
C THR A 180 3.54 2.81 -2.14
N ALA A 181 3.03 1.58 -2.07
CA ALA A 181 1.72 1.25 -2.62
C ALA A 181 0.56 1.92 -1.88
N ALA A 182 0.61 2.01 -0.54
CA ALA A 182 -0.39 2.74 0.24
C ALA A 182 -0.37 4.24 -0.11
N MET A 183 0.82 4.84 -0.18
CA MET A 183 1.02 6.23 -0.60
C MET A 183 0.49 6.51 -2.01
N ALA A 184 0.65 5.56 -2.93
CA ALA A 184 0.08 5.66 -4.28
C ALA A 184 -1.46 5.67 -4.30
N ILE A 185 -2.11 4.96 -3.37
CA ILE A 185 -3.59 5.00 -3.22
C ILE A 185 -4.04 6.37 -2.71
N GLU A 186 -3.31 6.94 -1.75
CA GLU A 186 -3.60 8.27 -1.19
C GLU A 186 -3.23 9.41 -2.14
N GLY A 187 -2.48 9.13 -3.21
CA GLY A 187 -1.96 10.12 -4.16
C GLY A 187 -0.72 10.86 -3.66
N SER A 188 -0.18 10.50 -2.49
CA SER A 188 1.01 11.13 -1.89
C SER A 188 2.29 10.48 -2.42
N ASN A 189 2.69 10.80 -3.65
CA ASN A 189 3.79 10.12 -4.33
C ASN A 189 5.17 10.79 -4.14
N SER A 190 5.34 11.70 -3.18
CA SER A 190 6.55 12.51 -3.04
C SER A 190 7.82 11.66 -2.88
N VAL A 191 7.79 10.72 -1.92
CA VAL A 191 8.87 9.77 -1.62
C VAL A 191 9.15 8.87 -2.83
N LEU A 192 8.10 8.39 -3.50
CA LEU A 192 8.25 7.53 -4.67
C LEU A 192 8.92 8.30 -5.82
N THR A 193 8.45 9.51 -6.14
CA THR A 193 9.03 10.37 -7.18
C THR A 193 10.50 10.68 -6.91
N ASP A 194 10.84 11.03 -5.68
CA ASP A 194 12.23 11.24 -5.26
C ASP A 194 13.07 9.97 -5.45
N THR A 195 12.55 8.81 -5.05
CA THR A 195 13.25 7.52 -5.23
C THR A 195 13.44 7.19 -6.71
N LEU A 196 12.39 7.34 -7.54
CA LEU A 196 12.43 7.11 -8.99
C LEU A 196 13.41 8.04 -9.70
N SER A 197 13.65 9.25 -9.17
CA SER A 197 14.61 10.20 -9.74
C SER A 197 16.02 9.61 -9.83
N ARG A 198 16.38 8.70 -8.91
CA ARG A 198 17.67 8.01 -8.80
C ARG A 198 17.70 6.62 -9.45
N MET A 199 16.58 6.14 -10.00
CA MET A 199 16.48 4.80 -10.63
C MET A 199 16.83 4.84 -12.12
N GLN A 200 17.45 3.78 -12.61
CA GLN A 200 17.58 3.55 -14.05
C GLN A 200 16.24 3.03 -14.64
N PRO A 201 15.95 3.25 -15.94
CA PRO A 201 14.67 2.86 -16.54
C PRO A 201 14.34 1.35 -16.49
N ASP A 202 15.37 0.51 -16.55
CA ASP A 202 15.25 -0.94 -16.37
C ASP A 202 14.80 -1.29 -14.95
N GLN A 203 15.35 -0.63 -13.92
CA GLN A 203 14.94 -0.82 -12.54
C GLN A 203 13.49 -0.35 -12.29
N ILE A 204 13.05 0.73 -12.94
CA ILE A 204 11.65 1.18 -12.87
C ILE A 204 10.72 0.10 -13.44
N THR A 205 11.12 -0.54 -14.54
CA THR A 205 10.33 -1.61 -15.14
C THR A 205 10.34 -2.87 -14.28
N GLN A 206 11.46 -3.22 -13.66
CA GLN A 206 11.51 -4.30 -12.66
C GLN A 206 10.59 -4.02 -11.46
N LEU A 207 10.56 -2.77 -10.97
CA LEU A 207 9.67 -2.36 -9.90
C LEU A 207 8.20 -2.45 -10.32
N LEU A 208 7.88 -2.12 -11.58
CA LEU A 208 6.55 -2.31 -12.14
C LEU A 208 6.15 -3.79 -12.13
N CYS A 209 7.00 -4.68 -12.63
CA CYS A 209 6.75 -6.13 -12.61
C CYS A 209 6.55 -6.65 -11.17
N LEU A 210 7.39 -6.21 -10.23
CA LEU A 210 7.26 -6.54 -8.81
C LEU A 210 5.92 -6.05 -8.24
N SER A 211 5.53 -4.81 -8.55
CA SER A 211 4.27 -4.22 -8.09
C SER A 211 3.06 -4.99 -8.60
N ILE A 212 3.05 -5.38 -9.89
CA ILE A 212 1.96 -6.16 -10.49
C ILE A 212 1.89 -7.56 -9.86
N SER A 213 3.01 -8.26 -9.75
CA SER A 213 3.07 -9.61 -9.18
C SER A 213 2.59 -9.68 -7.73
N GLN A 214 2.88 -8.64 -6.94
CA GLN A 214 2.41 -8.48 -5.55
C GLN A 214 1.02 -7.81 -5.45
N ARG A 215 0.35 -7.58 -6.58
CA ARG A 215 -1.00 -6.98 -6.66
C ARG A 215 -1.12 -5.55 -6.12
N HIS A 216 -0.03 -4.80 -6.12
CA HIS A 216 -0.02 -3.36 -5.84
C HIS A 216 -0.43 -2.56 -7.09
N VAL A 217 -1.71 -2.66 -7.46
CA VAL A 217 -2.26 -2.07 -8.71
C VAL A 217 -2.10 -0.55 -8.77
N ALA A 218 -2.34 0.15 -7.66
CA ALA A 218 -2.18 1.61 -7.60
C ALA A 218 -0.73 2.03 -7.84
N LEU A 219 0.24 1.34 -7.22
CA LEU A 219 1.66 1.58 -7.46
C LEU A 219 2.02 1.32 -8.93
N ALA A 220 1.58 0.21 -9.50
CA ALA A 220 1.82 -0.12 -10.90
C ALA A 220 1.24 0.94 -11.86
N ALA A 221 0.02 1.43 -11.59
CA ALA A 221 -0.60 2.50 -12.35
C ALA A 221 0.17 3.82 -12.22
N THR A 222 0.62 4.18 -11.02
CA THR A 222 1.46 5.37 -10.79
C THR A 222 2.77 5.27 -11.56
N LEU A 223 3.44 4.11 -11.56
CA LEU A 223 4.67 3.88 -12.30
C LEU A 223 4.48 4.04 -13.82
N LEU A 224 3.41 3.46 -14.39
CA LEU A 224 3.12 3.57 -15.83
C LEU A 224 2.77 4.99 -16.29
N ASN A 225 2.30 5.84 -15.38
CA ASN A 225 1.97 7.24 -15.65
C ASN A 225 3.11 8.20 -15.29
N HIS A 226 4.20 7.70 -14.69
CA HIS A 226 5.33 8.52 -14.28
C HIS A 226 6.19 8.91 -15.50
N GLU A 227 6.65 10.16 -15.53
CA GLU A 227 7.43 10.71 -16.66
C GLU A 227 8.74 9.97 -16.96
N ARG A 228 9.28 9.28 -15.95
CA ARG A 228 10.51 8.49 -16.03
C ARG A 228 10.31 7.09 -16.61
N PHE A 229 9.06 6.65 -16.80
CA PHE A 229 8.79 5.33 -17.38
C PHE A 229 9.22 5.29 -18.85
N SER A 230 10.03 4.30 -19.20
CA SER A 230 10.59 4.17 -20.55
C SER A 230 9.89 3.05 -21.31
N THR A 231 9.35 3.38 -22.48
CA THR A 231 8.77 2.39 -23.40
C THR A 231 9.82 1.44 -23.99
N GLN A 232 11.10 1.83 -24.03
CA GLN A 232 12.19 0.96 -24.52
C GLN A 232 12.33 -0.31 -23.69
N HIS A 233 12.00 -0.25 -22.40
CA HIS A 233 12.15 -1.35 -21.46
C HIS A 233 10.82 -2.02 -21.12
N VAL A 234 9.71 -1.65 -21.78
CA VAL A 234 8.35 -2.12 -21.42
C VAL A 234 8.21 -3.65 -21.41
N ASP A 235 8.99 -4.33 -22.25
CA ASP A 235 9.03 -5.79 -22.37
C ASP A 235 10.18 -6.44 -21.58
N LEU A 236 10.86 -5.70 -20.70
CA LEU A 236 11.90 -6.25 -19.83
C LEU A 236 11.26 -7.33 -18.93
N PRO A 237 11.76 -8.58 -18.98
CA PRO A 237 11.18 -9.66 -18.20
C PRO A 237 11.61 -9.57 -16.72
N ASP A 238 10.78 -10.12 -15.83
CA ASP A 238 11.17 -10.34 -14.44
C ASP A 238 12.20 -11.49 -14.33
N ASP A 239 13.14 -11.36 -13.39
CA ASP A 239 14.24 -12.31 -13.23
C ASP A 239 13.80 -13.72 -12.78
N ASN A 240 12.61 -13.87 -12.18
CA ASN A 240 12.17 -15.13 -11.60
C ASN A 240 11.42 -16.00 -12.61
N THR A 241 10.50 -15.40 -13.38
CA THR A 241 9.62 -16.15 -14.29
C THR A 241 9.87 -15.87 -15.77
N GLY A 242 10.67 -14.85 -16.07
CA GLY A 242 10.85 -14.34 -17.42
C GLY A 242 9.62 -13.62 -17.96
N ALA A 243 8.66 -13.24 -17.11
CA ALA A 243 7.41 -12.62 -17.54
C ALA A 243 7.55 -11.11 -17.67
N THR A 244 6.96 -10.56 -18.71
CA THR A 244 6.85 -9.11 -18.89
C THR A 244 5.72 -8.54 -18.04
N ALA A 245 5.69 -7.21 -17.86
CA ALA A 245 4.60 -6.53 -17.15
C ALA A 245 3.21 -6.88 -17.74
N LEU A 246 3.10 -7.00 -19.07
CA LEU A 246 1.86 -7.35 -19.75
C LEU A 246 1.39 -8.77 -19.40
N MET A 247 2.32 -9.72 -19.34
CA MET A 247 2.01 -11.09 -18.93
C MET A 247 1.53 -11.17 -17.48
N LEU A 248 2.17 -10.44 -16.57
CA LEU A 248 1.79 -10.40 -15.17
C LEU A 248 0.42 -9.72 -15.00
N ALA A 249 0.15 -8.64 -15.74
CA ALA A 249 -1.15 -7.96 -15.71
C ALA A 249 -2.27 -8.85 -16.29
N ALA A 250 -1.99 -9.61 -17.34
CA ALA A 250 -2.91 -10.57 -17.95
C ALA A 250 -3.22 -11.75 -17.02
N ASP A 251 -2.21 -12.29 -16.33
CA ASP A 251 -2.35 -13.35 -15.32
C ASP A 251 -3.17 -12.90 -14.10
N ALA A 252 -3.09 -11.61 -13.74
CA ALA A 252 -3.85 -11.01 -12.65
C ALA A 252 -5.21 -10.41 -13.06
N GLY A 253 -5.53 -10.38 -14.35
CA GLY A 253 -6.78 -9.80 -14.87
C GLY A 253 -6.88 -8.28 -14.71
N GLN A 254 -5.75 -7.57 -14.71
CA GLN A 254 -5.67 -6.12 -14.47
C GLN A 254 -5.88 -5.32 -15.77
N HIS A 255 -7.13 -5.27 -16.24
CA HIS A 255 -7.52 -4.72 -17.55
C HIS A 255 -7.00 -3.31 -17.84
N GLU A 256 -7.03 -2.40 -16.87
CA GLU A 256 -6.54 -1.02 -17.07
C GLU A 256 -5.04 -0.99 -17.35
N LEU A 257 -4.25 -1.81 -16.64
CA LEU A 257 -2.82 -1.92 -16.91
C LEU A 257 -2.55 -2.59 -18.25
N ILE A 258 -3.33 -3.60 -18.63
CA ILE A 258 -3.21 -4.28 -19.93
C ILE A 258 -3.36 -3.26 -21.07
N HIS A 259 -4.43 -2.45 -21.05
CA HIS A 259 -4.63 -1.41 -22.07
C HIS A 259 -3.46 -0.43 -22.10
N LYS A 260 -3.06 0.09 -20.94
CA LYS A 260 -1.97 1.06 -20.84
C LYS A 260 -0.64 0.49 -21.35
N LEU A 261 -0.33 -0.77 -21.04
CA LEU A 261 0.89 -1.44 -21.49
C LEU A 261 0.89 -1.64 -23.01
N ILE A 262 -0.24 -2.01 -23.60
CA ILE A 262 -0.39 -2.12 -25.06
C ILE A 262 -0.19 -0.75 -25.73
N ASP A 263 -0.79 0.32 -25.18
CA ASP A 263 -0.62 1.68 -25.69
C ASP A 263 0.84 2.17 -25.61
N LEU A 264 1.59 1.66 -24.63
CA LEU A 264 3.02 1.91 -24.45
C LEU A 264 3.92 1.02 -25.31
N GLY A 265 3.33 0.15 -26.15
CA GLY A 265 4.04 -0.69 -27.11
C GLY A 265 4.50 -2.05 -26.58
N ALA A 266 3.93 -2.54 -25.47
CA ALA A 266 4.24 -3.87 -24.96
C ALA A 266 3.93 -4.98 -25.99
N SER A 267 4.86 -5.91 -26.17
CA SER A 267 4.73 -6.99 -27.13
C SER A 267 3.70 -8.03 -26.69
N LEU A 268 2.71 -8.27 -27.57
CA LEU A 268 1.72 -9.34 -27.42
C LEU A 268 2.31 -10.75 -27.61
N HIS A 269 3.50 -10.84 -28.22
CA HIS A 269 4.13 -12.09 -28.63
C HIS A 269 5.38 -12.44 -27.81
N ALA A 270 5.74 -11.62 -26.82
CA ALA A 270 6.76 -11.99 -25.85
C ALA A 270 6.37 -13.31 -25.17
N GLN A 271 7.38 -14.07 -24.73
CA GLN A 271 7.18 -15.38 -24.10
C GLN A 271 7.97 -15.47 -22.79
N ASP A 272 7.32 -16.01 -21.76
CA ASP A 272 7.99 -16.32 -20.51
C ASP A 272 8.89 -17.57 -20.62
N THR A 273 9.54 -17.95 -19.52
CA THR A 273 10.39 -19.16 -19.44
C THR A 273 9.69 -20.47 -19.82
N HIS A 274 8.35 -20.49 -19.81
CA HIS A 274 7.53 -21.65 -20.18
C HIS A 274 6.96 -21.52 -21.61
N GLY A 275 7.41 -20.53 -22.38
CA GLY A 275 6.91 -20.26 -23.72
C GLY A 275 5.50 -19.67 -23.72
N ARG A 276 4.98 -19.17 -22.60
CA ARG A 276 3.61 -18.63 -22.52
C ARG A 276 3.60 -17.15 -22.86
N THR A 277 2.61 -16.73 -23.64
CA THR A 277 2.34 -15.31 -23.92
C THR A 277 1.39 -14.71 -22.88
N ALA A 278 1.16 -13.40 -22.94
CA ALA A 278 0.14 -12.73 -22.12
C ALA A 278 -1.25 -13.37 -22.32
N LEU A 279 -1.61 -13.73 -23.55
CA LEU A 279 -2.89 -14.38 -23.84
C LEU A 279 -2.95 -15.78 -23.24
N SER A 280 -1.88 -16.58 -23.34
CA SER A 280 -1.82 -17.90 -22.71
C SER A 280 -2.06 -17.83 -21.20
N ARG A 281 -1.46 -16.84 -20.52
CA ARG A 281 -1.64 -16.61 -19.08
C ARG A 281 -3.06 -16.17 -18.72
N ALA A 282 -3.64 -15.20 -19.44
CA ALA A 282 -5.04 -14.80 -19.25
C ALA A 282 -6.02 -15.99 -19.44
N CYS A 283 -5.75 -16.84 -20.44
CA CYS A 283 -6.57 -18.00 -20.72
C CYS A 283 -6.46 -19.10 -19.65
N GLN A 284 -5.26 -19.33 -19.14
CA GLN A 284 -5.03 -20.24 -18.01
C GLN A 284 -5.73 -19.74 -16.74
N ALA A 285 -5.63 -18.44 -16.44
CA ALA A 285 -6.22 -17.82 -15.26
C ALA A 285 -7.74 -17.60 -15.35
N GLY A 286 -8.33 -17.66 -16.55
CA GLY A 286 -9.77 -17.49 -16.75
C GLY A 286 -10.23 -16.05 -16.91
N HIS A 287 -9.31 -15.11 -17.14
CA HIS A 287 -9.61 -13.69 -17.27
C HIS A 287 -10.15 -13.36 -18.68
N VAL A 288 -11.45 -13.57 -18.88
CA VAL A 288 -12.14 -13.41 -20.17
C VAL A 288 -11.93 -12.03 -20.79
N ARG A 289 -12.08 -10.96 -20.01
CA ARG A 289 -11.93 -9.59 -20.52
C ARG A 289 -10.48 -9.30 -20.89
N ALA A 290 -9.49 -9.76 -20.12
CA ALA A 290 -8.08 -9.66 -20.48
C ALA A 290 -7.77 -10.43 -21.77
N ALA A 291 -8.27 -11.66 -21.88
CA ALA A 291 -8.11 -12.48 -23.10
C ALA A 291 -8.75 -11.80 -24.31
N LYS A 292 -9.97 -11.24 -24.18
CA LYS A 292 -10.66 -10.50 -25.24
C LYS A 292 -9.85 -9.28 -25.66
N THR A 293 -9.41 -8.45 -24.72
CA THR A 293 -8.57 -7.28 -25.02
C THR A 293 -7.31 -7.68 -25.78
N LEU A 294 -6.62 -8.74 -25.38
CA LEU A 294 -5.42 -9.21 -26.06
C LEU A 294 -5.72 -9.72 -27.48
N ILE A 295 -6.80 -10.49 -27.67
CA ILE A 295 -7.24 -10.99 -29.00
C ILE A 295 -7.63 -9.82 -29.91
N ASP A 296 -8.42 -8.87 -29.41
CA ASP A 296 -8.88 -7.70 -30.14
C ASP A 296 -7.69 -6.83 -30.61
N ASN A 297 -6.55 -6.90 -29.91
CA ASN A 297 -5.30 -6.22 -30.29
C ASN A 297 -4.33 -7.11 -31.11
N GLY A 298 -4.75 -8.31 -31.51
CA GLY A 298 -3.98 -9.18 -32.43
C GLY A 298 -3.08 -10.22 -31.75
N ALA A 299 -3.29 -10.56 -30.48
CA ALA A 299 -2.56 -11.65 -29.84
C ALA A 299 -2.87 -13.00 -30.51
N ASP A 300 -1.84 -13.82 -30.72
CA ASP A 300 -1.97 -15.11 -31.41
C ASP A 300 -2.55 -16.19 -30.47
N ALA A 301 -3.83 -16.50 -30.63
CA ALA A 301 -4.52 -17.57 -29.91
C ALA A 301 -4.06 -18.99 -30.30
N SER A 302 -3.39 -19.14 -31.44
CA SER A 302 -2.89 -20.41 -31.97
C SER A 302 -1.48 -20.77 -31.47
N HIS A 303 -0.78 -19.80 -30.85
CA HIS A 303 0.53 -19.99 -30.24
C HIS A 303 0.54 -21.19 -29.28
N ARG A 304 1.65 -21.93 -29.27
CA ARG A 304 1.86 -23.10 -28.41
C ARG A 304 2.96 -22.83 -27.41
N ASP A 305 2.65 -23.08 -26.14
CA ASP A 305 3.65 -23.00 -25.07
C ASP A 305 4.69 -24.14 -25.16
N SER A 306 5.65 -24.17 -24.23
CA SER A 306 6.68 -25.22 -24.16
C SER A 306 6.13 -26.64 -23.99
N GLN A 307 4.88 -26.80 -23.54
CA GLN A 307 4.18 -28.08 -23.43
C GLN A 307 3.38 -28.42 -24.70
N GLY A 308 3.47 -27.57 -25.73
CA GLY A 308 2.73 -27.70 -26.98
C GLY A 308 1.25 -27.33 -26.86
N LEU A 309 0.81 -26.69 -25.77
CA LEU A 309 -0.60 -26.36 -25.53
C LEU A 309 -0.96 -25.00 -26.12
N THR A 310 -2.10 -24.92 -26.81
CA THR A 310 -2.69 -23.64 -27.25
C THR A 310 -3.47 -22.96 -26.13
N CYS A 311 -3.83 -21.69 -26.31
CA CYS A 311 -4.66 -20.94 -25.35
C CYS A 311 -6.00 -21.65 -25.05
N ALA A 312 -6.64 -22.25 -26.06
CA ALA A 312 -7.87 -23.01 -25.88
C ALA A 312 -7.63 -24.33 -25.11
N GLN A 313 -6.52 -25.01 -25.35
CA GLN A 313 -6.18 -26.23 -24.61
C GLN A 313 -5.83 -25.94 -23.16
N LEU A 314 -5.16 -24.81 -22.88
CA LEU A 314 -4.95 -24.31 -21.52
C LEU A 314 -6.29 -23.98 -20.84
N ALA A 315 -7.15 -23.18 -21.47
CA ALA A 315 -8.46 -22.86 -20.93
C ALA A 315 -9.31 -24.13 -20.65
N GLN A 316 -9.23 -25.15 -21.50
CA GLN A 316 -9.89 -26.44 -21.26
C GLN A 316 -9.30 -27.19 -20.06
N ARG A 317 -7.98 -27.25 -19.97
CA ARG A 317 -7.28 -27.94 -18.88
C ARG A 317 -7.57 -27.34 -17.50
N TYR A 318 -7.75 -26.02 -17.45
CA TYR A 318 -8.06 -25.28 -16.23
C TYR A 318 -9.56 -24.97 -16.07
N GLU A 319 -10.42 -25.61 -16.87
CA GLU A 319 -11.89 -25.51 -16.80
C GLU A 319 -12.46 -24.08 -16.99
N GLN A 320 -11.74 -23.23 -17.73
CA GLN A 320 -12.11 -21.84 -18.00
C GLN A 320 -13.14 -21.72 -19.12
N ARG A 321 -14.38 -22.15 -18.83
CA ARG A 321 -15.48 -22.28 -19.81
C ARG A 321 -15.80 -21.00 -20.58
N GLN A 322 -15.74 -19.85 -19.92
CA GLN A 322 -16.06 -18.57 -20.59
C GLN A 322 -14.96 -18.14 -21.55
N VAL A 323 -13.69 -18.39 -21.22
CA VAL A 323 -12.58 -18.15 -22.14
C VAL A 323 -12.64 -19.11 -23.33
N LEU A 324 -13.03 -20.38 -23.10
CA LEU A 324 -13.23 -21.32 -24.20
C LEU A 324 -14.30 -20.86 -25.19
N ARG A 325 -15.42 -20.29 -24.71
CA ARG A 325 -16.45 -19.71 -25.59
C ARG A 325 -15.93 -18.53 -26.40
N LEU A 326 -15.07 -17.69 -25.78
CA LEU A 326 -14.41 -16.59 -26.47
C LEU A 326 -13.46 -17.08 -27.57
N LEU A 327 -12.67 -18.12 -27.28
CA LEU A 327 -11.67 -18.67 -28.22
C LEU A 327 -12.27 -19.56 -29.30
N ASN A 328 -13.33 -20.30 -28.97
CA ASN A 328 -14.08 -21.18 -29.86
C ASN A 328 -15.53 -20.67 -29.96
N PRO A 329 -15.80 -19.64 -30.77
CA PRO A 329 -17.16 -19.15 -31.00
C PRO A 329 -18.06 -20.18 -31.72
N THR A 330 -17.56 -21.40 -32.00
CA THR A 330 -18.19 -22.46 -32.80
C THR A 330 -19.16 -23.38 -32.05
N GLU A 331 -19.74 -22.96 -30.92
CA GLU A 331 -21.13 -23.36 -30.65
C GLU A 331 -22.05 -22.60 -31.62
N ASN A 332 -22.06 -23.12 -32.85
CA ASN A 332 -22.57 -22.55 -34.07
C ASN A 332 -24.04 -22.06 -33.92
N PRO A 333 -24.33 -20.75 -34.05
CA PRO A 333 -25.69 -20.19 -34.05
C PRO A 333 -26.57 -20.79 -35.16
N GLN A 334 -25.99 -21.47 -36.14
CA GLN A 334 -26.72 -22.15 -37.21
C GLN A 334 -27.67 -23.25 -36.70
N HIS A 335 -27.43 -23.87 -35.53
CA HIS A 335 -28.42 -24.78 -34.93
C HIS A 335 -29.65 -24.03 -34.38
N LEU A 336 -29.46 -22.82 -33.83
CA LEU A 336 -30.55 -21.93 -33.41
C LEU A 336 -31.29 -21.35 -34.63
N GLN A 337 -30.57 -21.05 -35.71
CA GLN A 337 -31.14 -20.50 -36.94
C GLN A 337 -31.88 -21.57 -37.77
N ALA A 338 -31.39 -22.81 -37.80
CA ALA A 338 -32.08 -23.94 -38.40
C ALA A 338 -33.30 -24.40 -37.55
N ALA A 339 -33.26 -24.22 -36.23
CA ALA A 339 -34.43 -24.40 -35.37
C ALA A 339 -35.47 -23.28 -35.58
N ALA A 340 -35.02 -22.03 -35.78
CA ALA A 340 -35.89 -20.88 -36.07
C ALA A 340 -36.55 -20.98 -37.46
N GLN A 341 -35.82 -21.47 -38.48
CA GLN A 341 -36.35 -21.60 -39.85
C GLN A 341 -37.33 -22.78 -40.02
N ARG A 342 -37.30 -23.80 -39.14
CA ARG A 342 -38.26 -24.92 -39.15
C ARG A 342 -39.63 -24.59 -38.54
N LEU A 343 -39.80 -23.39 -37.97
CA LEU A 343 -41.03 -22.97 -37.28
C LEU A 343 -41.96 -22.10 -38.13
N HIS A 344 -41.68 -21.90 -39.42
CA HIS A 344 -42.65 -21.23 -40.31
C HIS A 344 -43.53 -22.25 -41.03
N PRO A 345 -44.69 -22.54 -40.43
CA PRO A 345 -45.93 -22.14 -41.08
C PRO A 345 -46.84 -21.34 -40.14
N ARG A 346 -46.97 -20.04 -40.44
CA ARG A 346 -48.21 -19.25 -40.32
C ARG A 346 -48.90 -19.21 -38.94
N TRP A 347 -48.23 -18.82 -37.86
CA TRP A 347 -48.84 -18.76 -36.51
C TRP A 347 -48.67 -17.42 -35.76
N ASP A 348 -49.65 -17.18 -34.88
CA ASP A 348 -49.95 -15.98 -34.08
C ASP A 348 -48.75 -15.51 -33.21
N HIS A 349 -48.33 -14.25 -33.44
CA HIS A 349 -47.16 -13.63 -32.81
C HIS A 349 -47.23 -13.56 -31.28
N SER A 350 -48.43 -13.57 -30.67
CA SER A 350 -48.58 -13.32 -29.23
C SER A 350 -48.12 -14.47 -28.32
N GLU A 351 -48.26 -15.73 -28.75
CA GLU A 351 -47.89 -16.89 -27.92
C GLU A 351 -46.40 -17.25 -28.05
N GLN A 352 -45.81 -16.95 -29.21
CA GLN A 352 -44.37 -17.11 -29.42
C GLN A 352 -43.59 -16.09 -28.59
N ASP A 353 -44.04 -14.84 -28.53
CA ASP A 353 -43.44 -13.81 -27.66
C ASP A 353 -43.51 -14.18 -26.18
N ARG A 354 -44.64 -14.75 -25.71
CA ARG A 354 -44.73 -15.28 -24.33
C ARG A 354 -43.78 -16.44 -24.09
N ARG A 355 -43.58 -17.31 -25.07
CA ARG A 355 -42.69 -18.46 -24.93
C ARG A 355 -41.22 -18.03 -24.92
N LEU A 356 -40.84 -17.11 -25.79
CA LEU A 356 -39.52 -16.48 -25.83
C LEU A 356 -39.24 -15.71 -24.54
N SER A 357 -40.20 -14.95 -24.02
CA SER A 357 -40.08 -14.22 -22.76
C SER A 357 -39.88 -15.17 -21.56
N ARG A 358 -40.61 -16.29 -21.51
CA ARG A 358 -40.44 -17.31 -20.47
C ARG A 358 -39.08 -18.00 -20.57
N GLU A 359 -38.63 -18.33 -21.77
CA GLU A 359 -37.32 -18.95 -21.98
C GLU A 359 -36.18 -17.98 -21.62
N LEU A 360 -36.30 -16.71 -22.02
CA LEU A 360 -35.36 -15.66 -21.63
C LEU A 360 -35.29 -15.52 -20.10
N HIS A 361 -36.45 -15.48 -19.43
CA HIS A 361 -36.50 -15.41 -17.96
C HIS A 361 -35.85 -16.64 -17.30
N ARG A 362 -36.06 -17.83 -17.85
CA ARG A 362 -35.42 -19.07 -17.39
C ARG A 362 -33.90 -19.02 -17.57
N LEU A 363 -33.42 -18.61 -18.74
CA LEU A 363 -31.99 -18.49 -19.04
C LEU A 363 -31.31 -17.44 -18.15
N LEU A 364 -31.95 -16.30 -17.92
CA LEU A 364 -31.48 -15.28 -16.99
C LEU A 364 -31.41 -15.81 -15.55
N SER A 365 -32.44 -16.53 -15.11
CA SER A 365 -32.46 -17.16 -13.78
C SER A 365 -31.37 -18.22 -13.63
N ASP A 366 -31.20 -19.10 -14.62
CA ASP A 366 -30.15 -20.13 -14.68
C ASP A 366 -28.74 -19.51 -14.71
N ALA A 367 -28.59 -18.34 -15.34
CA ALA A 367 -27.36 -17.54 -15.35
C ALA A 367 -27.14 -16.74 -14.04
N GLY A 368 -28.05 -16.86 -13.05
CA GLY A 368 -27.92 -16.26 -11.73
C GLY A 368 -28.45 -14.84 -11.60
N PHE A 369 -29.29 -14.38 -12.54
CA PHE A 369 -30.08 -13.14 -12.44
C PHE A 369 -31.43 -13.44 -11.76
N THR A 370 -31.39 -13.69 -10.44
CA THR A 370 -32.57 -14.02 -9.63
C THR A 370 -33.05 -12.83 -8.80
N GLU A 371 -34.35 -12.79 -8.48
CA GLU A 371 -34.95 -11.78 -7.58
C GLU A 371 -34.24 -11.74 -6.23
N GLN A 372 -33.98 -12.91 -5.63
CA GLN A 372 -33.25 -13.03 -4.36
C GLN A 372 -31.84 -12.40 -4.41
N ARG A 373 -31.14 -12.51 -5.54
CA ARG A 373 -29.81 -11.91 -5.70
C ARG A 373 -29.91 -10.38 -5.82
N ALA A 374 -30.92 -9.89 -6.53
CA ALA A 374 -31.20 -8.46 -6.61
C ALA A 374 -31.57 -7.87 -5.24
N GLU A 375 -32.36 -8.58 -4.43
CA GLU A 375 -32.69 -8.18 -3.04
C GLU A 375 -31.43 -8.09 -2.16
N CYS A 376 -30.54 -9.09 -2.22
CA CYS A 376 -29.27 -9.06 -1.49
C CYS A 376 -28.36 -7.91 -1.95
N GLN A 377 -28.29 -7.64 -3.25
CA GLN A 377 -27.52 -6.52 -3.81
C GLN A 377 -28.09 -5.17 -3.36
N GLN A 378 -29.42 -5.03 -3.34
CA GLN A 378 -30.08 -3.84 -2.82
C GLN A 378 -29.78 -3.65 -1.32
N GLY A 379 -29.80 -4.72 -0.52
CA GLY A 379 -29.47 -4.63 0.91
C GLY A 379 -28.03 -4.14 1.16
N LEU A 380 -27.06 -4.59 0.36
CA LEU A 380 -25.68 -4.10 0.42
C LEU A 380 -25.58 -2.63 0.01
N ALA A 381 -26.31 -2.23 -1.03
CA ALA A 381 -26.36 -0.85 -1.52
C ALA A 381 -26.88 0.11 -0.46
N ASP A 382 -28.02 -0.22 0.15
CA ASP A 382 -28.64 0.58 1.20
C ASP A 382 -27.69 0.75 2.40
N TRP A 383 -26.94 -0.30 2.73
CA TRP A 383 -25.92 -0.26 3.78
C TRP A 383 -24.75 0.67 3.42
N LEU A 384 -24.19 0.56 2.20
CA LEU A 384 -23.10 1.40 1.72
C LEU A 384 -23.51 2.88 1.63
N GLU A 385 -24.73 3.16 1.19
CA GLU A 385 -25.30 4.51 1.21
C GLU A 385 -25.36 5.05 2.64
N GLY A 386 -25.76 4.22 3.61
CA GLY A 386 -25.72 4.54 5.03
C GLY A 386 -24.32 4.93 5.52
N VAL A 387 -23.31 4.13 5.17
CA VAL A 387 -21.89 4.40 5.52
C VAL A 387 -21.40 5.69 4.88
N ALA A 388 -21.65 5.88 3.58
CA ALA A 388 -21.23 7.06 2.85
C ALA A 388 -21.79 8.35 3.48
N ARG A 389 -23.09 8.37 3.80
CA ARG A 389 -23.74 9.53 4.46
C ARG A 389 -23.11 9.88 5.80
N VAL A 390 -22.69 8.87 6.59
CA VAL A 390 -22.00 9.10 7.86
C VAL A 390 -20.61 9.70 7.63
N LEU A 391 -19.87 9.20 6.64
CA LEU A 391 -18.50 9.63 6.36
C LEU A 391 -18.43 11.02 5.72
N THR A 392 -19.35 11.36 4.82
CA THR A 392 -19.31 12.61 4.06
C THR A 392 -20.05 13.77 4.73
N GLN A 393 -20.88 13.49 5.76
CA GLN A 393 -21.74 14.47 6.43
C GLN A 393 -22.63 15.28 5.47
N ASP A 394 -22.94 14.73 4.30
CA ASP A 394 -23.78 15.37 3.29
C ASP A 394 -24.89 14.44 2.78
N GLY A 395 -25.92 15.04 2.19
CA GLY A 395 -27.14 14.35 1.76
C GLY A 395 -27.03 13.65 0.41
N ARG A 396 -25.84 13.18 0.03
CA ARG A 396 -25.65 12.48 -1.25
C ARG A 396 -26.41 11.15 -1.25
N GLN A 397 -27.03 10.86 -2.39
CA GLN A 397 -27.78 9.62 -2.63
C GLN A 397 -27.11 8.86 -3.76
N MET A 398 -26.88 7.56 -3.58
CA MET A 398 -26.33 6.69 -4.62
C MET A 398 -27.47 6.15 -5.49
N THR A 399 -27.34 6.23 -6.81
CA THR A 399 -28.33 5.69 -7.76
C THR A 399 -27.63 4.88 -8.85
N GLY A 400 -28.00 3.61 -9.06
CA GLY A 400 -27.45 2.73 -10.09
C GLY A 400 -28.26 1.44 -10.30
N SER A 401 -28.12 0.81 -11.47
CA SER A 401 -28.74 -0.49 -11.80
C SER A 401 -27.80 -1.63 -11.36
N TYR A 402 -28.23 -2.43 -10.38
CA TYR A 402 -27.38 -3.47 -9.78
C TYR A 402 -27.28 -4.78 -10.59
N ALA A 403 -27.92 -4.85 -11.77
CA ALA A 403 -27.68 -5.92 -12.74
C ALA A 403 -26.24 -5.89 -13.31
N GLU A 404 -25.54 -4.76 -13.18
CA GLU A 404 -24.27 -4.47 -13.86
C GLU A 404 -23.02 -4.59 -12.97
N GLY A 405 -22.78 -5.79 -12.42
CA GLY A 405 -21.37 -6.18 -12.19
C GLY A 405 -20.80 -6.13 -10.78
N TRP A 406 -21.59 -5.94 -9.71
CA TRP A 406 -21.05 -6.21 -8.36
C TRP A 406 -20.72 -7.69 -8.16
N ALA A 407 -21.43 -8.59 -8.85
CA ALA A 407 -21.25 -10.03 -8.69
C ALA A 407 -20.23 -10.68 -9.65
N ASN A 408 -19.74 -9.95 -10.66
CA ASN A 408 -18.68 -10.43 -11.57
C ASN A 408 -17.51 -9.43 -11.72
N SER A 409 -17.56 -8.28 -11.07
CA SER A 409 -16.58 -7.20 -11.20
C SER A 409 -16.43 -6.40 -9.91
N LEU A 410 -16.13 -7.08 -8.80
CA LEU A 410 -15.19 -6.51 -7.84
C LEU A 410 -13.81 -6.39 -8.54
N VAL A 411 -13.66 -5.44 -9.48
CA VAL A 411 -12.57 -4.44 -9.59
C VAL A 411 -12.90 -3.47 -10.75
N GLN A 412 -13.28 -2.22 -10.45
CA GLN A 412 -12.81 -0.98 -11.09
C GLN A 412 -13.14 0.16 -10.11
N VAL A 413 -12.12 0.75 -9.50
CA VAL A 413 -12.19 1.71 -8.38
C VAL A 413 -12.58 3.13 -8.86
N ASN A 414 -12.97 3.31 -10.13
CA ASN A 414 -13.26 4.61 -10.74
C ASN A 414 -14.68 4.77 -11.33
N GLY A 415 -15.58 3.81 -11.09
CA GLY A 415 -17.03 4.02 -11.29
C GLY A 415 -17.50 4.23 -12.74
N ARG A 416 -16.77 3.76 -13.76
CA ARG A 416 -17.24 3.76 -15.16
C ARG A 416 -17.49 2.35 -15.69
N THR A 417 -18.61 2.16 -16.38
CA THR A 417 -18.91 0.93 -17.14
C THR A 417 -18.14 0.93 -18.47
N ALA A 418 -17.79 -0.26 -18.97
CA ALA A 418 -17.13 -0.43 -20.26
C ALA A 418 -18.06 0.01 -21.42
N ALA A 419 -17.48 0.56 -22.49
CA ALA A 419 -18.21 1.09 -23.65
C ALA A 419 -18.91 0.03 -24.52
N ASP A 420 -18.83 -1.26 -24.17
CA ASP A 420 -19.42 -2.41 -24.87
C ASP A 420 -20.45 -3.19 -24.04
N SER A 421 -21.08 -2.57 -23.04
CA SER A 421 -22.27 -3.13 -22.38
C SER A 421 -23.49 -2.97 -23.30
N ASP A 422 -24.09 -4.08 -23.74
CA ASP A 422 -25.30 -4.13 -24.58
C ASP A 422 -26.60 -3.74 -23.81
N ILE A 423 -26.53 -2.82 -22.85
CA ILE A 423 -27.65 -2.37 -22.01
C ILE A 423 -27.77 -0.84 -22.09
N ASP A 424 -28.99 -0.35 -22.36
CA ASP A 424 -29.32 1.08 -22.50
C ASP A 424 -28.90 1.91 -21.27
N TRP A 425 -27.96 2.85 -21.47
CA TRP A 425 -27.51 3.76 -20.42
C TRP A 425 -28.52 4.87 -20.12
N THR A 426 -28.64 5.24 -18.84
CA THR A 426 -29.30 6.48 -18.41
C THR A 426 -28.24 7.51 -18.04
N VAL A 427 -27.98 8.49 -18.92
CA VAL A 427 -27.08 9.61 -18.59
C VAL A 427 -27.81 10.64 -17.76
N LEU A 428 -27.28 10.88 -16.56
CA LEU A 428 -27.68 12.00 -15.71
C LEU A 428 -26.76 13.19 -16.00
N VAL A 429 -27.28 14.19 -16.71
CA VAL A 429 -26.53 15.40 -17.06
C VAL A 429 -26.44 16.31 -15.84
N ALA A 430 -25.25 16.88 -15.56
CA ALA A 430 -25.09 17.84 -14.48
C ALA A 430 -26.12 18.99 -14.58
N LYS A 431 -26.67 19.39 -13.44
CA LYS A 431 -27.79 20.34 -13.25
C LYS A 431 -29.16 19.88 -13.73
N GLN A 432 -29.29 18.70 -14.35
CA GLN A 432 -30.58 18.13 -14.70
C GLN A 432 -31.40 17.89 -13.44
N LYS A 433 -32.69 18.25 -13.50
CA LYS A 433 -33.62 18.01 -12.40
C LYS A 433 -34.50 16.82 -12.73
N PHE A 434 -34.50 15.82 -11.87
CA PHE A 434 -35.35 14.64 -11.98
C PHE A 434 -36.09 14.40 -10.65
N HIS A 435 -37.02 13.46 -10.65
CA HIS A 435 -37.63 12.96 -9.42
C HIS A 435 -37.67 11.44 -9.50
N MET A 436 -37.59 10.76 -8.35
CA MET A 436 -37.64 9.30 -8.33
C MET A 436 -39.04 8.78 -8.68
N LYS A 437 -39.10 7.58 -9.27
CA LYS A 437 -40.35 6.87 -9.55
C LYS A 437 -41.03 6.53 -8.21
N GLY A 438 -42.26 7.00 -8.02
CA GLY A 438 -43.00 6.90 -6.75
C GLY A 438 -43.10 8.21 -5.95
N GLY A 439 -42.31 9.24 -6.30
CA GLY A 439 -42.39 10.58 -5.68
C GLY A 439 -43.55 11.45 -6.19
N CYS A 440 -44.35 10.96 -7.15
CA CYS A 440 -45.49 11.69 -7.71
C CYS A 440 -46.79 11.22 -7.06
N LYS A 441 -47.56 12.15 -6.49
CA LYS A 441 -48.87 11.84 -5.90
C LYS A 441 -49.96 11.50 -6.94
N ARG A 442 -49.72 11.76 -8.24
CA ARG A 442 -50.69 11.50 -9.33
C ARG A 442 -50.02 10.86 -10.54
N LYS A 443 -50.70 9.85 -11.10
CA LYS A 443 -50.25 8.97 -12.20
C LYS A 443 -49.81 9.69 -13.50
N TYR A 444 -50.17 10.98 -13.65
CA TYR A 444 -49.93 11.78 -14.87
C TYR A 444 -49.45 13.22 -14.59
N SER A 445 -49.04 13.55 -13.35
CA SER A 445 -48.54 14.90 -13.02
C SER A 445 -47.40 14.83 -12.02
N CYS A 446 -46.24 15.31 -12.45
CA CYS A 446 -45.03 15.43 -11.64
C CYS A 446 -44.84 16.84 -11.06
N ARG A 447 -45.90 17.66 -11.00
CA ARG A 447 -45.81 19.05 -10.48
C ARG A 447 -45.40 19.12 -9.01
N ASP A 448 -45.89 18.18 -8.20
CA ASP A 448 -45.70 18.19 -6.74
C ASP A 448 -44.58 17.23 -6.28
N ALA A 449 -43.82 16.66 -7.21
CA ALA A 449 -42.74 15.74 -6.87
C ALA A 449 -41.49 16.51 -6.41
N THR A 450 -40.88 16.05 -5.31
CA THR A 450 -39.59 16.57 -4.86
C THR A 450 -38.57 16.38 -5.96
N ARG A 451 -38.03 17.48 -6.49
CA ARG A 451 -37.06 17.48 -7.58
C ARG A 451 -35.65 17.43 -7.03
N LEU A 452 -34.90 16.42 -7.44
CA LEU A 452 -33.47 16.28 -7.18
C LEU A 452 -32.70 16.89 -8.34
N GLN A 453 -31.59 17.56 -8.04
CA GLN A 453 -30.71 18.13 -9.05
C GLN A 453 -29.40 17.35 -9.06
N VAL A 454 -28.99 16.89 -10.25
CA VAL A 454 -27.70 16.23 -10.46
C VAL A 454 -26.60 17.27 -10.18
N THR A 455 -25.79 17.06 -9.14
CA THR A 455 -24.66 17.94 -8.82
C THR A 455 -23.42 17.53 -9.62
N GLU A 456 -23.17 16.23 -9.76
CA GLU A 456 -22.08 15.64 -10.54
C GLU A 456 -22.67 14.46 -11.34
N GLY A 457 -22.53 14.49 -12.67
CA GLY A 457 -23.05 13.46 -13.56
C GLY A 457 -21.90 12.69 -14.18
N HIS A 458 -21.85 11.38 -13.96
CA HIS A 458 -20.90 10.48 -14.62
C HIS A 458 -21.69 9.37 -15.33
N ALA A 459 -21.34 9.14 -16.59
CA ALA A 459 -21.75 7.99 -17.37
C ALA A 459 -20.74 6.85 -17.14
#